data_AF-A0AAJ5RMH9-F1
#
_entry.id   AF-A0AAJ5RMH9-F1
#
_cell.length_a   1.000
_cell.length_b   1.000
_cell.length_c   1.000
_cell.angle_alpha   90.00
_cell.angle_beta   90.00
_cell.angle_gamma   90.00
#
_symmetry.space_group_name_H-M   'P 1'
#
loop_
_entity.id
_entity.type
_entity.pdbx_description
1 polymer ?
#
loop_
_entity_poly.entity_id
_entity_poly.type
_entity_poly.pdbx_seq_one_letter_code
_entity_poly.pdbx_strand_id
1 'polypeptide(L)'
;MQRLLDKMVNDHSFLVGMSVAIPTWVLSDTPTIDHAVMIGILILVFVLDWLTGTALARQSPVKNRTSHAGIDALMRDFIIVAICACSIFLDFVFETESFIFAFFTGAFIWQNFYSFLGNIAALGWSKYFPMWLFNLVQDEMVAKINKYFPHGKDDKK
;
A
#
# COMPACT_ATOMS: atom_id res chain seq x y z
N MET A 1 -2.58 -43.50 -2.38
CA MET A 1 -2.26 -42.06 -2.54
C MET A 1 -2.24 -41.62 -3.99
N GLN A 2 -1.59 -42.36 -4.91
CA GLN A 2 -1.58 -42.02 -6.36
C GLN A 2 -2.98 -41.88 -6.99
N ARG A 3 -3.89 -42.83 -6.75
CA ARG A 3 -5.30 -42.77 -7.22
C ARG A 3 -6.13 -41.57 -6.74
N LEU A 4 -5.76 -40.92 -5.63
CA LEU A 4 -6.47 -39.74 -5.11
C LEU A 4 -5.93 -38.45 -5.74
N LEU A 5 -4.62 -38.39 -6.01
CA LEU A 5 -3.99 -37.29 -6.73
C LEU A 5 -4.45 -37.27 -8.20
N ASP A 6 -4.50 -38.44 -8.86
CA ASP A 6 -5.00 -38.53 -10.24
C ASP A 6 -6.48 -38.09 -10.36
N LYS A 7 -7.29 -38.36 -9.33
CA LYS A 7 -8.69 -37.94 -9.29
C LYS A 7 -8.84 -36.42 -9.06
N MET A 8 -7.96 -35.83 -8.25
CA MET A 8 -7.95 -34.37 -8.02
C MET A 8 -7.40 -33.57 -9.21
N VAL A 9 -6.49 -34.15 -10.02
CA VAL A 9 -5.98 -33.50 -11.24
C VAL A 9 -6.99 -33.59 -12.39
N ASN A 10 -7.78 -34.66 -12.45
CA ASN A 10 -8.77 -34.88 -13.51
C ASN A 10 -10.12 -34.20 -13.22
N ASP A 11 -10.44 -33.93 -11.95
CA ASP A 11 -11.56 -33.06 -11.58
C ASP A 11 -11.11 -31.60 -11.71
N HIS A 12 -11.69 -30.86 -12.66
CA HIS A 12 -11.49 -29.42 -12.85
C HIS A 12 -11.70 -28.57 -11.57
N SER A 13 -12.10 -29.15 -10.44
CA SER A 13 -12.24 -28.51 -9.12
C SER A 13 -10.93 -27.92 -8.58
N PHE A 14 -9.76 -28.52 -8.85
CA PHE A 14 -8.48 -27.95 -8.41
C PHE A 14 -8.13 -26.68 -9.20
N LEU A 15 -8.43 -26.68 -10.50
CA LEU A 15 -8.23 -25.55 -11.39
C LEU A 15 -9.23 -24.42 -11.07
N VAL A 16 -10.48 -24.77 -10.75
CA VAL A 16 -11.49 -23.83 -10.25
C VAL A 16 -11.09 -23.25 -8.88
N GLY A 17 -10.57 -24.06 -7.95
CA GLY A 17 -10.12 -23.60 -6.63
C GLY A 17 -8.91 -22.65 -6.68
N MET A 18 -7.96 -22.88 -7.58
CA MET A 18 -6.82 -21.99 -7.81
C MET A 18 -7.23 -20.70 -8.56
N SER A 19 -8.20 -20.80 -9.49
CA SER A 19 -8.75 -19.64 -10.20
C SER A 19 -9.58 -18.69 -9.31
N VAL A 20 -10.05 -19.16 -8.14
CA VAL A 20 -10.71 -18.31 -7.13
C VAL A 20 -9.69 -17.49 -6.33
N ALA A 21 -8.44 -17.93 -6.24
CA ALA A 21 -7.40 -17.26 -5.44
C ALA A 21 -6.61 -16.19 -6.22
N ILE A 22 -6.45 -16.37 -7.53
CA ILE A 22 -5.74 -15.42 -8.40
C ILE A 22 -6.78 -14.72 -9.28
N PRO A 23 -6.96 -13.40 -9.16
CA PRO A 23 -7.89 -12.67 -10.02
C PRO A 23 -7.59 -12.93 -11.49
N THR A 24 -8.61 -13.22 -12.29
CA THR A 24 -8.45 -13.62 -13.70
C THR A 24 -7.75 -12.56 -14.56
N TRP A 25 -7.80 -11.29 -14.16
CA TRP A 25 -7.08 -10.21 -14.83
C TRP A 25 -5.56 -10.28 -14.65
N VAL A 26 -5.07 -10.94 -13.59
CA VAL A 26 -3.62 -11.17 -13.39
C VAL A 26 -3.06 -12.08 -14.47
N LEU A 27 -3.91 -12.93 -15.04
CA LEU A 27 -3.58 -13.84 -16.13
C LEU A 27 -3.89 -13.27 -17.52
N SER A 28 -4.07 -11.95 -17.61
CA SER A 28 -4.35 -11.29 -18.89
C SER A 28 -3.07 -10.71 -19.49
N ASP A 29 -2.89 -10.89 -20.80
CA ASP A 29 -1.74 -10.36 -21.55
C ASP A 29 -1.90 -8.91 -21.98
N THR A 30 -3.02 -8.27 -21.64
CA THR A 30 -3.35 -6.93 -22.12
C THR A 30 -3.79 -6.03 -20.98
N PRO A 31 -3.46 -4.73 -21.00
CA PRO A 31 -3.95 -3.80 -20.00
C PRO A 31 -5.48 -3.77 -19.96
N THR A 32 -6.06 -4.23 -18.85
CA THR A 32 -7.50 -4.25 -18.61
C THR A 32 -7.96 -3.06 -17.74
N ILE A 33 -9.28 -2.95 -17.55
CA ILE A 33 -9.87 -2.00 -16.60
C ILE A 33 -9.33 -2.24 -15.18
N ASP A 34 -9.01 -3.49 -14.80
CA ASP A 34 -8.49 -3.83 -13.48
C ASP A 34 -7.11 -3.21 -13.21
N HIS A 35 -6.28 -3.05 -14.24
CA HIS A 35 -5.01 -2.33 -14.14
C HIS A 35 -5.24 -0.86 -13.80
N ALA A 36 -6.23 -0.23 -14.46
CA ALA A 36 -6.62 1.14 -14.16
C ALA A 36 -7.22 1.26 -12.75
N VAL A 37 -7.97 0.25 -12.29
CA VAL A 37 -8.49 0.19 -10.91
C VAL A 37 -7.36 0.10 -9.89
N MET A 38 -6.36 -0.76 -10.12
CA MET A 38 -5.18 -0.89 -9.25
C MET A 38 -4.41 0.44 -9.13
N ILE A 39 -4.17 1.12 -10.24
CA ILE A 39 -3.57 2.47 -10.24
C ILE A 39 -4.48 3.49 -9.55
N GLY A 40 -5.80 3.42 -9.77
CA GLY A 40 -6.77 4.28 -9.10
C GLY A 40 -6.77 4.12 -7.57
N ILE A 41 -6.68 2.88 -7.09
CA ILE A 41 -6.53 2.57 -5.65
C ILE A 41 -5.23 3.18 -5.12
N LEU A 42 -4.11 3.00 -5.83
CA LEU A 42 -2.82 3.56 -5.44
C LEU A 42 -2.88 5.10 -5.32
N ILE A 43 -3.45 5.77 -6.32
CA ILE A 43 -3.63 7.23 -6.30
C ILE A 43 -4.53 7.66 -5.13
N LEU A 44 -5.62 6.94 -4.88
CA LEU A 44 -6.51 7.23 -3.75
C LEU A 44 -5.77 7.13 -2.43
N VAL A 45 -4.94 6.09 -2.26
CA VAL A 45 -4.12 5.92 -1.06
C VAL A 45 -3.09 7.05 -0.90
N PHE A 46 -2.46 7.53 -1.98
CA PHE A 46 -1.60 8.72 -1.91
C PHE A 46 -2.36 9.95 -1.40
N VAL A 47 -3.56 10.19 -1.93
CA VAL A 47 -4.40 11.33 -1.50
C VAL A 47 -4.74 11.21 -0.02
N LEU A 48 -5.12 10.02 0.45
CA LEU A 48 -5.40 9.78 1.87
C LEU A 48 -4.17 9.96 2.76
N ASP A 49 -3.01 9.45 2.35
CA ASP A 49 -1.74 9.63 3.05
C ASP A 49 -1.38 11.12 3.15
N TRP A 50 -1.52 11.89 2.07
CA TRP A 50 -1.26 13.32 2.08
C TRP A 50 -2.24 14.11 2.96
N LEU A 51 -3.54 13.78 2.92
CA LEU A 51 -4.54 14.45 3.76
C LEU A 51 -4.24 14.23 5.24
N THR A 52 -3.96 12.98 5.62
CA THR A 52 -3.64 12.63 7.03
C THR A 52 -2.28 13.17 7.46
N GLY A 53 -1.27 13.12 6.60
CA GLY A 53 0.05 13.70 6.85
C GLY A 53 0.00 15.22 7.01
N THR A 54 -0.80 15.91 6.20
CA THR A 54 -1.02 17.36 6.31
C THR A 54 -1.78 17.71 7.59
N ALA A 55 -2.81 16.94 7.95
CA ALA A 55 -3.54 17.12 9.20
C ALA A 55 -2.62 16.92 10.42
N LEU A 56 -1.77 15.90 10.40
CA LEU A 56 -0.80 15.61 11.45
C LEU A 56 0.25 16.72 11.57
N ALA A 57 0.79 17.20 10.44
CA ALA A 57 1.74 18.30 10.42
C ALA A 57 1.15 19.60 10.97
N ARG A 58 -0.14 19.88 10.73
CA ARG A 58 -0.83 21.06 11.27
C ARG A 58 -1.06 20.99 12.78
N GLN A 59 -1.25 19.79 13.34
CA GLN A 59 -1.44 19.60 14.78
C GLN A 59 -0.11 19.49 15.56
N SER A 60 0.98 19.18 14.87
CA SER A 60 2.30 19.06 15.50
C SER A 60 2.81 20.42 16.02
N PRO A 61 3.37 20.47 17.24
CA PRO A 61 4.02 21.67 17.78
C PRO A 61 5.34 22.02 17.05
N VAL A 62 5.85 21.14 16.18
CA VAL A 62 7.11 21.33 15.47
C VAL A 62 6.91 22.26 14.27
N LYS A 63 7.25 23.55 14.45
CA LYS A 63 6.95 24.66 13.52
C LYS A 63 7.66 24.64 12.16
N ASN A 64 8.50 23.65 11.87
CA ASN A 64 9.24 23.61 10.62
C ASN A 64 8.63 22.57 9.69
N ARG A 65 8.30 22.97 8.44
CA ARG A 65 8.21 22.18 7.20
C ARG A 65 6.87 22.39 6.48
N THR A 66 6.82 23.29 5.50
CA THR A 66 5.59 23.54 4.74
C THR A 66 5.72 23.48 3.21
N SER A 67 6.93 23.52 2.63
CA SER A 67 7.09 23.45 1.16
C SER A 67 7.92 22.26 0.66
N HIS A 68 9.17 22.12 1.11
CA HIS A 68 10.08 21.08 0.61
C HIS A 68 9.56 19.66 0.85
N ALA A 69 8.96 19.39 2.01
CA ALA A 69 8.42 18.08 2.34
C ALA A 69 7.25 17.66 1.42
N GLY A 70 6.45 18.60 0.94
CA GLY A 70 5.36 18.32 0.00
C GLY A 70 5.85 18.00 -1.40
N ILE A 71 6.89 18.72 -1.86
CA ILE A 71 7.52 18.47 -3.17
C ILE A 71 8.22 17.11 -3.19
N ASP A 72 8.93 16.78 -2.10
CA ASP A 72 9.59 15.47 -1.97
C ASP A 72 8.57 14.31 -1.99
N ALA A 73 7.42 14.49 -1.33
CA ALA A 73 6.33 13.51 -1.34
C ALA A 73 5.71 13.34 -2.73
N LEU A 74 5.49 14.44 -3.47
CA LEU A 74 5.01 14.39 -4.85
C LEU A 74 6.00 13.65 -5.76
N MET A 75 7.31 13.92 -5.63
CA MET A 75 8.33 13.26 -6.44
C MET A 75 8.41 11.76 -6.14
N ARG A 76 8.29 11.35 -4.87
CA ARG A 76 8.19 9.94 -4.47
C ARG A 76 7.01 9.25 -5.18
N ASP A 77 5.83 9.86 -5.12
CA ASP A 77 4.61 9.26 -5.67
C ASP A 77 4.67 9.17 -7.19
N PHE A 78 5.24 10.16 -7.87
CA PHE A 78 5.53 10.10 -9.30
C PHE A 78 6.46 8.94 -9.66
N ILE A 79 7.55 8.75 -8.91
CA ILE A 79 8.49 7.63 -9.14
C ILE A 79 7.77 6.29 -8.96
N ILE A 80 6.92 6.14 -7.94
CA ILE A 80 6.14 4.92 -7.72
C ILE A 80 5.24 4.62 -8.93
N VAL A 81 4.51 5.61 -9.44
CA VAL A 81 3.67 5.44 -10.63
C VAL A 81 4.52 5.07 -11.85
N ALA A 82 5.68 5.69 -12.02
CA ALA A 82 6.61 5.34 -13.09
C ALA A 82 7.09 3.88 -12.98
N ILE A 83 7.39 3.39 -11.77
CA ILE A 83 7.75 1.98 -11.53
C ILE A 83 6.58 1.06 -11.89
N CYS A 84 5.33 1.43 -11.54
CA CYS A 84 4.15 0.66 -11.92
C CYS A 84 3.91 0.65 -13.45
N ALA A 85 4.25 1.73 -14.14
CA ALA A 85 4.23 1.74 -15.60
C ALA A 85 5.33 0.83 -16.18
N CYS A 86 6.54 0.91 -15.62
CA CYS A 86 7.65 0.03 -15.98
C CYS A 86 7.32 -1.46 -15.77
N SER A 87 6.60 -1.82 -14.70
CA SER A 87 6.24 -3.23 -14.46
C SER A 87 5.31 -3.81 -15.52
N ILE A 88 4.42 -3.01 -16.13
CA ILE A 88 3.62 -3.44 -17.29
C ILE A 88 4.54 -3.77 -18.48
N PHE A 89 5.57 -2.96 -18.72
CA PHE A 89 6.55 -3.25 -19.78
C PHE A 89 7.41 -4.47 -19.45
N LEU A 90 7.75 -4.69 -18.18
CA LEU A 90 8.46 -5.90 -17.76
C LEU A 90 7.60 -7.14 -17.94
N ASP A 91 6.32 -7.07 -17.60
CA ASP A 91 5.37 -8.16 -17.86
C ASP A 91 5.32 -8.53 -19.35
N PHE A 92 5.32 -7.52 -20.22
CA PHE A 92 5.38 -7.72 -21.68
C PHE A 92 6.70 -8.37 -22.14
N VAL A 93 7.83 -8.00 -21.54
CA VAL A 93 9.16 -8.54 -21.92
C VAL A 93 9.38 -9.97 -21.40
N PHE A 94 8.88 -10.27 -20.20
CA PHE A 94 9.06 -11.57 -19.55
C PHE A 94 7.93 -12.56 -19.81
N GLU A 95 6.91 -12.16 -20.56
CA GLU A 95 5.71 -12.98 -20.83
C GLU A 95 5.05 -13.48 -19.53
N THR A 96 5.03 -12.62 -18.51
CA THR A 96 4.47 -12.92 -17.17
C THR A 96 3.03 -12.45 -17.00
N GLU A 97 2.33 -12.23 -18.12
CA GLU A 97 0.94 -11.76 -18.19
C GLU A 97 0.77 -10.41 -17.47
N SER A 98 0.25 -10.37 -16.24
CA SER A 98 0.14 -9.15 -15.42
C SER A 98 0.72 -9.32 -14.00
N PHE A 99 1.51 -10.37 -13.77
CA PHE A 99 1.98 -10.74 -12.43
C PHE A 99 2.93 -9.70 -11.81
N ILE A 100 3.91 -9.21 -12.57
CA ILE A 100 4.91 -8.26 -12.07
C ILE A 100 4.20 -6.95 -11.71
N PHE A 101 3.31 -6.47 -12.57
CA PHE A 101 2.47 -5.30 -12.32
C PHE A 101 1.63 -5.48 -11.06
N ALA A 102 0.91 -6.59 -10.93
CA ALA A 102 0.05 -6.85 -9.76
C ALA A 102 0.87 -6.88 -8.47
N PHE A 103 2.04 -7.53 -8.49
CA PHE A 103 2.92 -7.65 -7.33
C PHE A 103 3.47 -6.28 -6.89
N PHE A 104 4.09 -5.52 -7.79
CA PHE A 104 4.68 -4.22 -7.45
C PHE A 104 3.61 -3.21 -7.06
N THR A 105 2.52 -3.12 -7.82
CA THR A 105 1.44 -2.16 -7.52
C THR A 105 0.77 -2.50 -6.20
N GLY A 106 0.50 -3.78 -5.92
CA GLY A 106 -0.02 -4.24 -4.64
C GLY A 106 0.92 -3.92 -3.46
N ALA A 107 2.23 -4.15 -3.64
CA ALA A 107 3.23 -3.80 -2.64
C ALA A 107 3.27 -2.30 -2.35
N PHE A 108 3.20 -1.45 -3.38
CA PHE A 108 3.15 0.00 -3.20
C PHE A 108 1.85 0.47 -2.55
N ILE A 109 0.70 -0.09 -2.93
CA ILE A 109 -0.58 0.19 -2.26
C ILE A 109 -0.45 -0.11 -0.77
N TRP A 110 0.04 -1.30 -0.43
CA TRP A 110 0.22 -1.72 0.95
C TRP A 110 1.16 -0.78 1.71
N GLN A 111 2.33 -0.48 1.15
CA GLN A 111 3.32 0.40 1.79
C GLN A 111 2.78 1.81 2.06
N ASN A 112 2.01 2.39 1.14
CA ASN A 112 1.44 3.74 1.33
C ASN A 112 0.25 3.70 2.29
N PHE A 113 -0.57 2.66 2.23
CA PHE A 113 -1.67 2.46 3.17
C PHE A 113 -1.14 2.27 4.60
N TYR A 114 -0.04 1.56 4.76
CA TYR A 114 0.68 1.40 6.03
C TYR A 114 1.10 2.76 6.63
N SER A 115 1.66 3.67 5.81
CA SER A 115 2.02 5.02 6.29
C SER A 115 0.81 5.88 6.65
N PHE A 116 -0.27 5.80 5.85
CA PHE A 116 -1.54 6.44 6.13
C PHE A 116 -2.11 6.03 7.49
N LEU A 117 -2.11 4.73 7.80
CA LEU A 117 -2.56 4.22 9.09
C LEU A 117 -1.69 4.72 10.25
N GLY A 118 -0.38 4.78 10.05
CA GLY A 118 0.53 5.42 11.02
C GLY A 118 0.16 6.88 11.28
N ASN A 119 -0.19 7.66 10.24
CA ASN A 119 -0.63 9.05 10.40
C ASN A 119 -1.94 9.15 11.20
N ILE A 120 -2.94 8.30 10.88
CA ILE A 120 -4.22 8.23 11.60
C ILE A 120 -4.01 7.91 13.07
N ALA A 121 -3.14 6.94 13.35
CA ALA A 121 -2.84 6.54 14.71
C ALA A 121 -2.16 7.66 15.50
N ALA A 122 -1.18 8.34 14.90
CA ALA A 122 -0.50 9.49 15.50
C ALA A 122 -1.45 10.70 15.72
N LEU A 123 -2.49 10.85 14.90
CA LEU A 123 -3.57 11.82 15.09
C LEU A 123 -4.53 11.46 16.23
N GLY A 124 -4.42 10.26 16.82
CA GLY A 124 -5.36 9.76 17.83
C GLY A 124 -6.73 9.40 17.25
N TRP A 125 -6.83 9.22 15.93
CA TRP A 125 -8.07 8.85 15.25
C TRP A 125 -8.34 7.35 15.28
N SER A 126 -7.49 6.56 15.93
CA SER A 126 -7.60 5.11 16.02
C SER A 126 -8.95 4.60 16.54
N LYS A 127 -9.62 5.38 17.40
CA LYS A 127 -10.97 5.06 17.91
C LYS A 127 -12.07 4.96 16.83
N TYR A 128 -11.86 5.53 15.65
CA TYR A 128 -12.82 5.49 14.55
C TYR A 128 -12.62 4.29 13.61
N PHE A 129 -11.57 3.49 13.85
CA PHE A 129 -11.18 2.40 12.97
C PHE A 129 -11.05 1.09 13.77
N PRO A 130 -11.12 -0.06 13.10
CA PRO A 130 -10.93 -1.35 13.75
C PRO A 130 -9.53 -1.47 14.39
N MET A 131 -9.46 -1.91 15.64
CA MET A 131 -8.19 -1.95 16.39
C MET A 131 -7.13 -2.88 15.77
N TRP A 132 -7.56 -3.97 15.11
CA TRP A 132 -6.65 -4.92 14.47
C TRP A 132 -5.75 -4.27 13.41
N LEU A 133 -6.23 -3.19 12.79
CA LEU A 133 -5.53 -2.46 11.75
C LEU A 133 -4.26 -1.78 12.30
N PHE A 134 -4.33 -1.29 13.54
CA PHE A 134 -3.21 -0.60 14.18
C PHE A 134 -2.17 -1.54 14.77
N ASN A 135 -2.53 -2.80 15.04
CA ASN A 135 -1.56 -3.81 15.47
C ASN A 135 -0.51 -4.09 14.39
N LEU A 136 -0.86 -3.89 13.11
CA LEU A 136 0.07 -4.06 12.01
C LEU A 136 1.05 -2.88 11.89
N VAL A 137 0.64 -1.68 12.30
CA VAL A 137 1.38 -0.42 12.09
C VAL A 137 1.95 0.18 13.38
N GLN A 138 2.10 -0.62 14.44
CA GLN A 138 2.54 -0.11 15.75
C GLN A 138 3.89 0.58 15.70
N ASP A 139 4.86 0.01 14.98
CA ASP A 139 6.21 0.57 14.87
C ASP A 139 6.20 1.94 14.19
N GLU A 140 5.48 2.06 13.07
CA GLU A 140 5.33 3.32 12.33
C GLU A 140 4.57 4.37 13.14
N MET A 141 3.53 3.94 13.88
CA MET A 141 2.81 4.81 14.80
C MET A 141 3.74 5.42 15.85
N VAL A 142 4.54 4.59 16.54
CA VAL A 142 5.48 5.05 17.57
C VAL A 142 6.54 5.97 16.97
N ALA A 143 7.07 5.64 15.80
CA ALA A 143 8.03 6.48 15.08
C ALA A 143 7.45 7.86 14.74
N LYS A 144 6.21 7.92 14.24
CA LYS A 144 5.53 9.19 13.92
C LYS A 144 5.17 9.98 15.17
N ILE A 145 4.70 9.34 16.24
CA ILE A 145 4.42 10.04 17.52
C ILE A 145 5.70 10.70 18.03
N ASN A 146 6.81 9.98 18.10
CA ASN A 146 8.09 10.54 18.56
C ASN A 146 8.59 11.69 17.68
N LYS A 147 8.35 11.61 16.36
CA LYS A 147 8.76 12.63 15.39
C LYS A 147 7.92 13.91 15.48
N TYR A 148 6.59 13.78 15.60
CA TYR A 148 5.66 14.91 15.53
C TYR A 148 5.27 15.45 16.91
N PHE A 149 5.35 14.62 17.95
CA PHE A 149 5.05 14.97 19.33
C PHE A 149 6.18 14.47 20.25
N PRO A 150 7.41 15.00 20.11
CA PRO A 150 8.46 14.65 21.05
C PRO A 150 8.00 15.06 22.44
N HIS A 151 7.76 14.10 23.34
CA HIS A 151 7.56 14.40 24.74
C HIS A 151 8.74 15.26 25.19
N GLY A 152 8.45 16.44 25.72
CA GLY A 152 9.47 17.38 26.20
C GLY A 152 10.41 16.65 27.15
N LYS A 153 11.65 16.45 26.72
CA LYS A 153 12.78 16.08 27.60
C LYS A 153 13.22 17.30 28.45
N ASP A 154 12.30 18.18 28.85
CA ASP A 154 12.60 19.44 29.52
C ASP A 154 11.84 19.68 30.83
N ASP A 155 11.25 18.64 31.46
CA ASP A 155 10.66 18.75 32.80
C ASP A 155 11.41 17.92 33.86
N LYS A 156 12.75 17.86 33.78
CA LYS A 156 13.60 17.41 34.91
C LYS A 156 14.92 18.20 34.98
N LYS A 157 14.87 19.41 35.51
CA LYS A 157 15.95 19.99 36.31
C LYS A 157 15.36 20.66 37.55
#